data_AF-A0A377DCE1-F1
#
_entry.id   AF-A0A377DCE1-F1
#
_cell.length_a   1.000
_cell.length_b   1.000
_cell.length_c   1.000
_cell.angle_alpha   90.00
_cell.angle_beta   90.00
_cell.angle_gamma   90.00
#
_symmetry.space_group_name_H-M   'P 1'
#
loop_
_entity.id
_entity.type
_entity.pdbx_description
1 polymer ?
#
loop_
_entity_poly.entity_id
_entity_poly.type
_entity_poly.pdbx_seq_one_letter_code
_entity_poly.pdbx_strand_id
1 'polypeptide(L)'
;MCSGSAGGILTPISSLDLNALGNLPAAKSVDAEQSALENGLTLVMKNIEFRLLDSDGATSAILEAHRSWLAILLYVSTYWQASARD
;
A
#
# COMPACT_ATOMS: atom_id res chain seq x y z
N MET A 1 23.36 -11.58 8.24
CA MET A 1 24.23 -10.98 7.20
C MET A 1 25.11 -12.08 6.63
N CYS A 2 25.27 -12.13 5.31
CA CYS A 2 26.15 -13.11 4.67
C CYS A 2 27.55 -12.50 4.51
N SER A 3 28.59 -13.32 4.69
CA SER A 3 29.98 -12.92 4.39
C SER A 3 30.24 -13.02 2.89
N GLY A 4 30.89 -12.02 2.31
CA GLY A 4 31.22 -11.97 0.88
C GLY A 4 31.69 -10.58 0.45
N SER A 5 32.16 -10.47 -0.79
CA SER A 5 32.60 -9.23 -1.41
C SER A 5 31.77 -8.97 -2.67
N ALA A 6 31.21 -7.75 -2.80
CA ALA A 6 30.46 -7.31 -3.96
C ALA A 6 31.10 -6.04 -4.54
N GLY A 7 31.25 -5.98 -5.87
CA GLY A 7 31.67 -4.77 -6.60
C GLY A 7 30.49 -4.20 -7.40
N GLY A 8 30.37 -2.88 -7.47
CA GLY A 8 29.29 -2.22 -8.21
C GLY A 8 29.08 -0.76 -7.81
N ILE A 9 28.02 -0.16 -8.35
CA ILE A 9 27.57 1.20 -8.01
C ILE A 9 26.54 1.10 -6.89
N LEU A 10 26.67 1.98 -5.88
CA LEU A 10 25.67 2.08 -4.82
C LEU A 10 24.41 2.74 -5.36
N THR A 11 23.30 2.01 -5.35
CA THR A 11 21.98 2.58 -5.60
C THR A 11 21.40 3.03 -4.26
N PRO A 12 21.25 4.34 -4.01
CA PRO A 12 20.60 4.82 -2.80
C PRO A 12 19.13 4.40 -2.82
N ILE A 13 18.68 3.73 -1.76
CA ILE A 13 17.27 3.44 -1.56
C ILE A 13 16.66 4.68 -0.90
N SER A 14 15.89 5.44 -1.68
CA SER A 14 15.13 6.57 -1.15
C SER A 14 13.87 6.06 -0.44
N SER A 15 13.67 6.50 0.80
CA SER A 15 12.40 6.35 1.53
C SER A 15 11.76 7.72 1.70
N LEU A 16 10.44 7.75 1.83
CA LEU A 16 9.73 8.95 2.23
C LEU A 16 10.14 9.29 3.68
N ASP A 17 10.75 10.46 3.89
CA ASP A 17 11.01 10.94 5.24
C ASP A 17 9.69 11.41 5.86
N LEU A 18 9.16 10.59 6.77
CA LEU A 18 7.91 10.87 7.47
C LEU A 18 8.01 12.13 8.35
N ASN A 19 9.21 12.54 8.76
CA ASN A 19 9.43 13.74 9.56
C ASN A 19 9.50 15.01 8.71
N ALA A 20 9.72 14.88 7.39
CA ALA A 20 9.73 15.99 6.44
C ALA A 20 8.36 16.23 5.78
N LEU A 21 7.32 15.48 6.18
CA LEU A 21 5.97 15.69 5.67
C LEU A 21 5.41 17.01 6.19
N GLY A 22 4.94 17.85 5.25
CA GLY A 22 4.18 19.05 5.57
C GLY A 22 2.74 18.73 5.98
N ASN A 23 1.96 19.77 6.23
CA ASN A 23 0.53 19.62 6.48
C ASN A 23 -0.17 18.93 5.30
N LEU A 24 -1.18 18.10 5.61
CA LEU A 24 -2.04 17.52 4.59
C LEU A 24 -2.72 18.64 3.77
N PRO A 25 -2.92 18.43 2.46
CA PRO A 25 -3.68 19.37 1.65
C PRO A 25 -5.11 19.51 2.18
N ALA A 26 -5.74 20.65 1.90
CA ALA A 26 -7.15 20.84 2.22
C ALA A 26 -7.99 19.73 1.57
N ALA A 27 -8.89 19.13 2.34
CA ALA A 27 -9.76 18.07 1.85
C ALA A 27 -10.60 18.57 0.67
N LYS A 28 -10.74 17.72 -0.35
CA LYS A 28 -11.66 17.93 -1.46
C LYS A 28 -13.07 17.48 -1.08
N SER A 29 -13.94 17.33 -2.08
CA SER A 29 -15.23 16.69 -1.86
C SER A 29 -15.05 15.25 -1.38
N VAL A 30 -16.04 14.75 -0.65
CA VAL A 30 -16.07 13.37 -0.15
C VAL A 30 -15.85 12.38 -1.29
N ASP A 31 -16.54 12.53 -2.43
CA ASP A 31 -16.38 11.65 -3.58
C ASP A 31 -14.95 11.66 -4.16
N ALA A 32 -14.29 12.82 -4.17
CA ALA A 32 -12.94 12.96 -4.70
C ALA A 32 -11.90 12.32 -3.78
N GLU A 33 -12.01 12.52 -2.47
CA GLU A 33 -11.14 11.89 -1.47
C GLU A 33 -11.34 10.37 -1.45
N GLN A 34 -12.59 9.93 -1.54
CA GLN A 34 -12.94 8.53 -1.55
C GLN A 34 -12.44 7.81 -2.82
N SER A 35 -12.56 8.45 -3.99
CA SER A 35 -11.98 7.95 -5.24
C SER A 35 -10.45 7.89 -5.15
N ALA A 36 -9.81 8.87 -4.52
CA ALA A 36 -8.35 8.86 -4.32
C ALA A 36 -7.91 7.71 -3.39
N LEU A 37 -8.67 7.44 -2.32
CA LEU A 37 -8.43 6.34 -1.40
C LEU A 37 -8.55 4.98 -2.11
N GLU A 38 -9.63 4.75 -2.86
CA GLU A 38 -9.85 3.51 -3.61
C GLU A 38 -8.76 3.25 -4.65
N ASN A 39 -8.34 4.30 -5.36
CA ASN A 39 -7.23 4.23 -6.30
C ASN A 39 -5.92 3.86 -5.58
N GLY A 40 -5.64 4.49 -4.44
CA GLY A 40 -4.47 4.17 -3.62
C GLY A 40 -4.48 2.72 -3.15
N LEU A 41 -5.62 2.24 -2.63
CA LEU A 41 -5.79 0.87 -2.16
C LEU A 41 -5.60 -0.15 -3.28
N THR A 42 -6.16 0.13 -4.46
CA THR A 42 -5.99 -0.69 -5.67
C THR A 42 -4.52 -0.80 -6.07
N LEU A 43 -3.76 0.31 -6.04
CA LEU A 43 -2.34 0.30 -6.38
C LEU A 43 -1.52 -0.53 -5.38
N VAL A 44 -1.82 -0.42 -4.08
CA VAL A 44 -1.12 -1.20 -3.05
C VAL A 44 -1.44 -2.70 -3.18
N MET A 45 -2.70 -3.07 -3.42
CA MET A 45 -3.08 -4.46 -3.66
C MET A 45 -2.31 -5.06 -4.85
N LYS A 46 -2.24 -4.35 -5.98
CA LYS A 46 -1.45 -4.79 -7.15
C LYS A 46 0.03 -4.95 -6.82
N ASN A 47 0.60 -4.05 -6.02
CA ASN A 47 2.00 -4.15 -5.60
C ASN A 47 2.25 -5.40 -4.74
N ILE A 48 1.33 -5.70 -3.81
CA ILE A 48 1.41 -6.89 -2.95
C ILE A 48 1.28 -8.17 -3.80
N GLU A 49 0.31 -8.22 -4.71
CA GLU A 49 0.12 -9.35 -5.64
C GLU A 49 1.36 -9.59 -6.51
N PHE A 50 1.99 -8.51 -7.01
CA PHE A 50 3.22 -8.62 -7.78
C PHE A 50 4.36 -9.21 -6.95
N ARG A 51 4.53 -8.75 -5.71
CA ARG A 51 5.59 -9.25 -4.81
C ARG A 51 5.36 -10.70 -4.40
N LEU A 52 4.10 -11.11 -4.25
CA LEU A 52 3.73 -12.49 -3.94
C LEU A 52 4.20 -13.49 -5.01
N LEU A 53 4.29 -13.08 -6.29
CA LEU A 53 4.77 -13.95 -7.38
C LEU A 53 6.21 -14.45 -7.17
N ASP A 54 7.04 -13.69 -6.46
CA ASP A 54 8.46 -13.97 -6.22
C ASP A 54 8.78 -14.24 -4.74
N SER A 55 7.76 -14.30 -3.88
CA SER A 55 7.94 -14.47 -2.43
C SER A 55 7.78 -15.92 -1.99
N ASP A 56 8.63 -16.37 -1.06
CA ASP A 56 8.55 -17.71 -0.46
C ASP A 56 8.23 -17.67 1.06
N GLY A 57 7.92 -18.86 1.59
CA GLY A 57 7.86 -19.15 3.03
C GLY A 57 7.16 -18.08 3.89
N ALA A 58 7.95 -17.46 4.78
CA ALA A 58 7.44 -16.47 5.73
C ALA A 58 7.09 -15.13 5.05
N THR A 59 7.76 -14.77 3.97
CA THR A 59 7.52 -13.51 3.26
C THR A 59 6.16 -13.53 2.56
N SER A 60 5.80 -14.65 1.91
CA SER A 60 4.47 -14.79 1.30
C SER A 60 3.36 -14.77 2.35
N ALA A 61 3.53 -15.44 3.49
CA ALA A 61 2.55 -15.44 4.59
C ALA A 61 2.26 -14.03 5.13
N ILE A 62 3.29 -13.19 5.27
CA ILE A 62 3.14 -11.78 5.67
C ILE A 62 2.35 -11.02 4.59
N LEU A 63 2.74 -11.15 3.33
CA LEU A 63 2.08 -10.43 2.24
C LEU A 63 0.62 -10.82 2.06
N GLU A 64 0.26 -12.10 2.22
CA GLU A 64 -1.13 -12.57 2.20
C GLU A 64 -1.95 -12.00 3.36
N ALA A 65 -1.36 -11.87 4.56
CA ALA A 65 -2.03 -11.20 5.66
C ALA A 65 -2.32 -9.73 5.31
N HIS A 66 -1.35 -8.99 4.80
CA HIS A 66 -1.56 -7.61 4.36
C HIS A 66 -2.63 -7.51 3.26
N ARG A 67 -2.62 -8.42 2.27
CA ARG A 67 -3.65 -8.50 1.23
C ARG A 67 -5.04 -8.70 1.81
N SER A 68 -5.19 -9.63 2.75
CA SER A 68 -6.46 -9.92 3.43
C SER A 68 -7.02 -8.70 4.15
N TRP A 69 -6.18 -7.97 4.89
CA TRP A 69 -6.60 -6.78 5.63
C TRP A 69 -7.05 -5.65 4.69
N LEU A 70 -6.33 -5.44 3.59
CA LEU A 70 -6.68 -4.45 2.58
C LEU A 70 -7.97 -4.80 1.83
N ALA A 71 -8.23 -6.09 1.57
CA ALA A 71 -9.48 -6.54 1.00
C ALA A 71 -10.67 -6.26 1.93
N ILE A 72 -10.50 -6.47 3.24
CA ILE A 72 -11.52 -6.12 4.25
C ILE A 72 -11.75 -4.60 4.26
N LEU A 73 -10.68 -3.79 4.22
CA LEU A 73 -10.80 -2.35 4.19
C LEU A 73 -11.58 -1.85 2.96
N LEU A 74 -11.31 -2.43 1.78
CA LEU A 74 -12.04 -2.11 0.55
C LEU A 74 -13.53 -2.48 0.68
N TYR A 75 -13.82 -3.64 1.26
CA TYR A 75 -15.18 -4.09 1.51
C TYR A 75 -15.94 -3.13 2.43
N VAL A 76 -15.34 -2.74 3.56
CA VAL A 76 -15.96 -1.79 4.51
C VAL A 76 -16.16 -0.42 3.86
N SER A 77 -15.18 0.05 3.10
CA SER A 77 -15.23 1.33 2.39
C SER A 77 -16.39 1.39 1.40
N THR A 78 -16.55 0.35 0.57
CA THR A 78 -17.62 0.26 -0.43
C THR A 78 -19.00 0.08 0.22
N TYR A 79 -19.08 -0.70 1.30
CA TYR A 79 -20.30 -0.85 2.09
C TYR A 79 -20.76 0.49 2.68
N TRP A 80 -19.84 1.27 3.25
CA TRP A 80 -20.17 2.55 3.86
C TRP A 80 -20.64 3.58 2.82
N GLN A 81 -20.04 3.61 1.62
CA GLN A 81 -20.53 4.44 0.52
C GLN A 81 -21.94 4.07 0.06
N ALA A 82 -22.26 2.77 -0.03
CA ALA A 82 -23.58 2.32 -0.42
C ALA A 82 -24.64 2.78 0.60
N SER A 83 -24.34 2.63 1.89
CA SER A 83 -25.23 3.07 2.98
C SER A 83 -25.39 4.58 3.09
N ALA A 84 -24.40 5.38 2.65
CA ALA A 84 -24.46 6.84 2.73
C ALA A 84 -25.25 7.49 1.58
N ARG A 85 -25.70 6.71 0.59
CA ARG A 85 -26.47 7.16 -0.57
C ARG A 85 -27.99 6.94 -0.44
N ASP A 86 -28.41 6.28 0.63
CA ASP A 86 -29.81 6.04 1.02
C ASP A 86 -30.27 7.04 2.10
#